data_AF-A0A6P0ZYT3-F1
#
_entry.id   AF-A0A6P0ZYT3-F1
#
_cell.length_a   1.000
_cell.length_b   1.000
_cell.length_c   1.000
_cell.angle_alpha   90.00
_cell.angle_beta   90.00
_cell.angle_gamma   90.00
#
_symmetry.space_group_name_H-M   'P 1'
#
loop_
_entity.id
_entity.type
_entity.pdbx_description
1 polymer ?
#
loop_
_entity_poly.entity_id
_entity_poly.type
_entity_poly.pdbx_seq_one_letter_code
_entity_poly.pdbx_strand_id
1 'polypeptide(L)' 'MNLKNQVKDLPKTALITGASSGIGYEFTKLFARDGYKLVLVARSESKLSQLAEDFR' A
#
# COMPACT_ATOMS: atom_id res chain seq x y z
N MET A 1 -1.92 18.01 24.88
CA MET A 1 -1.34 17.17 23.80
C MET A 1 -1.62 17.87 22.47
N ASN A 2 -0.61 18.16 21.64
CA ASN A 2 -0.76 19.04 20.46
C ASN A 2 -1.14 18.24 19.20
N LEU A 3 -2.25 18.57 18.55
CA LEU A 3 -2.78 17.88 17.35
C LEU A 3 -1.75 17.79 16.21
N LYS A 4 -0.87 18.78 16.08
CA LYS A 4 0.15 18.83 15.02
C LYS A 4 1.19 17.70 15.13
N ASN A 5 1.46 17.22 16.34
CA ASN A 5 2.41 16.12 16.53
C ASN A 5 1.76 14.77 16.22
N GLN A 6 0.46 14.58 16.53
CA GLN A 6 -0.25 13.34 16.21
C GLN A 6 -0.32 13.04 14.71
N VAL A 7 -0.48 14.06 13.86
CA VAL A 7 -0.52 13.85 12.39
C VAL A 7 0.82 13.38 11.83
N LYS A 8 1.94 13.76 12.48
CA LYS A 8 3.29 13.41 12.03
C LYS A 8 3.63 11.93 12.24
N ASP A 9 3.01 11.31 13.23
CA ASP A 9 3.26 9.94 13.66
C ASP A 9 2.28 8.93 13.04
N LEU A 10 1.29 9.40 12.26
CA LEU A 10 0.35 8.51 11.57
C LEU A 10 1.03 7.80 10.38
N PRO A 11 0.75 6.50 10.17
CA PRO A 11 1.23 5.78 9.00
C PRO A 11 0.78 6.49 7.72
N LYS A 12 1.71 6.73 6.80
CA LYS A 12 1.41 7.31 5.49
C LYS A 12 0.61 6.32 4.65
N THR A 13 -0.19 6.83 3.72
CA THR A 13 -0.97 6.02 2.79
C THR A 13 -0.39 6.14 1.38
N ALA A 14 -0.26 5.01 0.67
CA ALA A 14 0.13 4.95 -0.73
C ALA A 14 -1.01 4.37 -1.59
N LEU A 15 -1.40 5.11 -2.64
CA LEU A 15 -2.29 4.63 -3.70
C LEU A 15 -1.44 4.17 -4.88
N ILE A 16 -1.53 2.89 -5.24
CA ILE A 16 -0.71 2.29 -6.28
C ILE A 16 -1.62 1.77 -7.40
N THR A 17 -1.49 2.32 -8.60
CA THR A 17 -2.16 1.83 -9.81
C THR A 17 -1.25 0.85 -10.55
N GLY A 18 -1.85 -0.14 -11.21
CA GLY A 18 -1.06 -1.24 -11.79
C GLY A 18 -0.37 -2.12 -10.74
N ALA A 19 -0.89 -2.15 -9.51
CA ALA A 19 -0.28 -2.83 -8.37
C ALA A 19 -0.02 -4.33 -8.60
N SER A 20 -0.75 -4.96 -9.51
CA SER A 20 -0.69 -6.41 -9.76
C SER A 20 0.53 -6.90 -10.56
N SER A 21 1.38 -6.01 -11.08
CA SER A 21 2.51 -6.41 -11.94
C SER A 21 3.55 -5.31 -12.16
N GLY A 22 4.74 -5.69 -12.60
CA GLY A 22 5.79 -4.75 -13.00
C GLY A 22 6.17 -3.79 -11.87
N ILE A 23 6.39 -2.52 -12.20
CA ILE A 23 6.83 -1.51 -11.23
C ILE A 23 5.82 -1.30 -10.10
N GLY A 24 4.52 -1.36 -10.39
CA GLY A 24 3.47 -1.22 -9.36
C GLY A 24 3.52 -2.33 -8.31
N TYR A 25 3.89 -3.55 -8.71
CA TYR A 25 4.09 -4.67 -7.79
C TYR A 25 5.33 -4.46 -6.90
N GLU A 26 6.43 -4.00 -7.49
CA GLU A 26 7.65 -3.68 -6.73
C GLU A 26 7.42 -2.56 -5.71
N PHE A 27 6.65 -1.52 -6.07
CA PHE A 27 6.26 -0.48 -5.12
C PHE A 27 5.35 -1.00 -4.02
N THR A 28 4.41 -1.88 -4.32
CA THR A 28 3.57 -2.53 -3.30
C THR A 28 4.44 -3.19 -2.22
N LYS A 29 5.44 -3.98 -2.64
CA LYS A 29 6.39 -4.63 -1.72
C LYS A 29 7.17 -3.63 -0.87
N LEU A 30 7.74 -2.60 -1.50
CA LEU A 30 8.56 -1.61 -0.79
C LEU A 30 7.74 -0.80 0.21
N PHE A 31 6.56 -0.32 -0.18
CA PHE A 31 5.71 0.47 0.72
C PHE A 31 5.08 -0.37 1.83
N ALA A 32 4.73 -1.64 1.58
CA ALA A 32 4.29 -2.56 2.63
C ALA A 32 5.38 -2.74 3.69
N ARG A 33 6.61 -3.05 3.26
CA ARG A 33 7.76 -3.21 4.15
C ARG A 33 8.04 -1.94 4.97
N ASP A 34 7.86 -0.77 4.36
CA ASP A 34 8.10 0.52 5.00
C ASP A 34 6.92 0.99 5.89
N GLY A 35 5.88 0.15 6.08
CA GLY A 35 4.79 0.38 7.03
C GLY A 35 3.68 1.31 6.55
N TYR A 36 3.54 1.49 5.23
CA TYR A 36 2.48 2.32 4.66
C TYR A 36 1.13 1.58 4.70
N LYS A 37 0.05 2.34 4.84
CA LYS A 37 -1.28 1.86 4.47
C LYS A 37 -1.40 1.84 2.95
N LEU A 38 -1.80 0.71 2.39
CA LEU A 38 -1.83 0.54 0.94
C LEU A 38 -3.26 0.54 0.39
N VAL A 39 -3.44 1.23 -0.74
CA VAL A 39 -4.63 1.13 -1.59
C VAL A 39 -4.17 0.65 -2.96
N LEU A 40 -4.52 -0.58 -3.32
CA LEU A 40 -4.01 -1.25 -4.51
C LEU A 40 -5.08 -1.28 -5.61
N VAL A 41 -4.72 -0.79 -6.80
CA VAL A 41 -5.63 -0.72 -7.95
C VAL A 41 -5.03 -1.45 -9.14
N ALA A 42 -5.78 -2.41 -9.68
CA ALA A 42 -5.45 -3.13 -10.91
C ALA A 42 -6.73 -3.67 -11.55
N ARG A 43 -6.64 -4.16 -12.79
CA ARG A 43 -7.79 -4.71 -13.54
C ARG A 43 -8.15 -6.14 -13.15
N SER A 44 -7.19 -6.90 -12.63
CA SER A 44 -7.37 -8.32 -12.30
C SER A 44 -7.69 -8.46 -10.82
N GLU A 45 -8.95 -8.78 -10.54
CA GLU A 45 -9.43 -9.03 -9.18
C GLU A 45 -8.66 -10.17 -8.51
N SER A 46 -8.46 -11.31 -9.20
CA SER A 46 -7.73 -12.45 -8.65
C SER A 46 -6.31 -12.09 -8.19
N LYS A 47 -5.58 -11.27 -8.97
CA LYS A 47 -4.25 -10.78 -8.56
C LYS A 47 -4.32 -9.82 -7.38
N LEU A 48 -5.34 -8.97 -7.29
CA LEU A 48 -5.54 -8.08 -6.14
C LEU A 48 -5.88 -8.87 -4.87
N SER A 49 -6.72 -9.90 -4.98
CA SER A 49 -7.04 -10.78 -3.84
C SER A 49 -5.81 -11.52 -3.34
N GLN A 50 -4.96 -12.01 -4.24
CA GLN A 50 -3.68 -12.61 -3.85
C GLN A 50 -2.77 -11.60 -3.15
N LEU A 51 -2.63 -10.39 -3.71
CA LEU A 51 -1.87 -9.32 -3.06
C LEU A 51 -2.39 -8.96 -1.66
N ALA A 52 -3.71 -8.91 -1.48
CA ALA A 52 -4.29 -8.63 -0.18
C ALA A 52 -3.96 -9.72 0.86
N GLU A 53 -3.79 -10.97 0.43
CA GLU A 53 -3.34 -12.07 1.30
C GLU A 53 -1.84 -11.99 1.57
N ASP A 54 -1.03 -11.69 0.56
CA ASP A 54 0.43 -11.56 0.68
C ASP A 54 0.85 -10.42 1.64
N PHE A 55 0.05 -9.36 1.74
CA PHE A 55 0.34 -8.14 2.51
C PHE A 55 -0.68 -7.85 3.64
N ARG A 56 -1.38 -8.88 4.10
CA ARG A 56 -2.28 -8.79 5.26
C ARG A 56 -1.52 -8.64 6.57
#